data_AF-A0A7I6MYP5-F1
#
_entry.id   AF-A0A7I6MYP5-F1
#
_cell.length_a   1.000
_cell.length_b   1.000
_cell.length_c   1.000
_cell.angle_alpha   90.00
_cell.angle_beta   90.00
_cell.angle_gamma   90.00
#
_symmetry.space_group_name_H-M   'P 1'
#
loop_
_entity.id
_entity.type
_entity.pdbx_description
1 polymer ?
#
loop_
_entity_poly.entity_id
_entity_poly.type
_entity_poly.pdbx_seq_one_letter_code
_entity_poly.pdbx_strand_id
1 'polypeptide(L)'
;DEIRQIVQKRRDFEYTMKRQPLRKVDCLRYIEYELNLDALRRQRKKRMGLKKTTISDHAPVSRVHNIFERAINKHKGDIDLWLQHISYCKNNSSRKMMSKLFTSALQLHPRNEAIWIEAASWEFNSNLNMDSARVLMQRSIRINPHSQRLWAEYFRLEF
;
A
#
# COMPACT_ATOMS: atom_id res chain seq x y z
N ASP A 1 -21.96 -5.84 24.17
CA ASP A 1 -22.10 -4.49 23.57
C ASP A 1 -20.88 -3.94 22.81
N GLU A 2 -19.68 -4.52 22.93
CA GLU A 2 -18.47 -4.02 22.24
C GLU A 2 -18.56 -4.01 20.70
N ILE A 3 -19.13 -5.06 20.08
CA ILE A 3 -19.27 -5.16 18.62
C ILE A 3 -20.14 -4.02 18.07
N ARG A 4 -21.19 -3.61 18.80
CA ARG A 4 -22.06 -2.49 18.41
C ARG A 4 -21.29 -1.19 18.37
N GLN A 5 -20.40 -0.95 19.34
CA GLN A 5 -19.54 0.25 19.36
C GLN A 5 -18.56 0.27 18.18
N ILE A 6 -17.97 -0.87 17.83
CA ILE A 6 -17.08 -0.98 16.66
C ILE A 6 -17.84 -0.67 15.37
N VAL A 7 -19.06 -1.22 15.23
CA VAL A 7 -19.93 -0.96 14.07
C VAL A 7 -20.32 0.52 13.99
N GLN A 8 -20.67 1.14 15.11
CA GLN A 8 -21.00 2.56 15.15
C GLN A 8 -19.81 3.43 14.74
N LYS A 9 -18.62 3.21 15.33
CA LYS A 9 -17.41 3.95 14.95
C LYS A 9 -17.08 3.79 13.46
N ARG A 10 -17.20 2.59 12.90
CA ARG A 10 -17.01 2.37 11.46
C ARG A 10 -18.02 3.15 10.63
N ARG A 11 -19.29 3.19 11.03
CA ARG A 11 -20.29 4.02 10.34
C ARG A 11 -19.90 5.49 10.37
N ASP A 12 -19.46 6.01 11.50
CA ASP A 12 -19.04 7.42 11.64
C ASP A 12 -17.85 7.74 10.72
N PHE A 13 -16.88 6.83 10.62
CA PHE A 13 -15.78 6.94 9.65
C PHE A 13 -16.28 6.87 8.21
N GLU A 14 -17.17 5.96 7.86
CA GLU A 14 -17.75 5.88 6.50
C GLU A 14 -18.55 7.13 6.14
N TYR A 15 -19.28 7.72 7.09
CA TYR A 15 -19.95 9.01 6.89
C TYR A 15 -18.92 10.10 6.63
N THR A 16 -17.85 10.15 7.43
CA THR A 16 -16.77 11.13 7.24
C THR A 16 -16.08 10.96 5.89
N MET A 17 -15.90 9.72 5.43
CA MET A 17 -15.31 9.40 4.12
C MET A 17 -16.19 9.81 2.93
N LYS A 18 -17.50 9.88 3.13
CA LYS A 18 -18.45 10.31 2.10
C LYS A 18 -18.58 11.82 2.02
N ARG A 19 -18.18 12.56 3.06
CA ARG A 19 -18.20 14.04 3.06
C ARG A 19 -17.24 14.58 1.99
N GLN A 20 -17.63 15.67 1.35
CA GLN A 20 -16.77 16.46 0.47
C GLN A 20 -16.40 17.77 1.17
N PRO A 21 -15.12 18.20 1.16
CA PRO A 21 -13.95 17.48 0.63
C PRO A 21 -13.49 16.34 1.55
N LEU A 22 -13.03 15.24 0.97
CA LEU A 22 -12.38 14.16 1.71
C LEU A 22 -10.98 14.59 2.13
N ARG A 23 -10.74 14.72 3.44
CA ARG A 23 -9.43 15.14 3.97
C ARG A 23 -8.52 13.94 4.16
N LYS A 24 -7.23 14.07 3.81
CA LYS A 24 -6.19 13.04 4.04
C LYS A 24 -6.16 12.57 5.49
N VAL A 25 -6.28 13.51 6.44
CA VAL A 25 -6.27 13.23 7.88
C VAL A 25 -7.37 12.26 8.30
N ASP A 26 -8.56 12.37 7.71
CA ASP A 26 -9.67 11.47 8.03
C ASP A 26 -9.39 10.05 7.51
N CYS A 27 -8.74 9.93 6.34
CA CYS A 27 -8.26 8.64 5.81
C CYS A 27 -7.24 7.98 6.72
N LEU A 28 -6.22 8.74 7.14
CA LEU A 28 -5.17 8.22 8.01
C LEU A 28 -5.72 7.78 9.36
N ARG A 29 -6.62 8.56 9.97
CA ARG A 29 -7.30 8.20 11.23
C ARG A 29 -8.10 6.91 11.11
N TYR A 30 -8.79 6.71 9.99
CA TYR A 30 -9.55 5.48 9.79
C TYR A 30 -8.63 4.27 9.60
N ILE A 31 -7.53 4.43 8.85
CA ILE A 31 -6.51 3.39 8.70
C ILE A 31 -5.92 3.02 10.06
N GLU A 32 -5.47 4.00 10.84
CA GLU A 32 -4.92 3.80 12.18
C GLU A 32 -5.91 3.06 13.09
N TYR A 33 -7.19 3.45 13.07
CA TYR A 33 -8.24 2.76 13.82
C TYR A 33 -8.39 1.29 13.41
N GLU A 34 -8.42 0.98 12.12
CA GLU A 34 -8.51 -0.41 11.64
C GLU A 34 -7.27 -1.24 11.99
N LEU A 35 -6.07 -0.65 11.94
CA LEU A 35 -4.83 -1.31 12.35
C LEU A 35 -4.83 -1.65 13.84
N ASN A 36 -5.23 -0.70 14.68
CA ASN A 36 -5.34 -0.90 16.13
C ASN A 36 -6.37 -1.98 16.47
N LEU A 37 -7.52 -1.97 15.78
CA LEU A 37 -8.54 -2.99 15.95
C LEU A 37 -8.06 -4.38 15.51
N ASP A 38 -7.31 -4.46 14.40
CA ASP A 38 -6.70 -5.70 13.92
C ASP A 38 -5.64 -6.24 14.91
N ALA A 39 -4.82 -5.36 15.48
CA ALA A 39 -3.85 -5.71 16.51
C ALA A 39 -4.53 -6.29 17.76
N LEU A 40 -5.59 -5.64 18.25
CA LEU A 40 -6.41 -6.15 19.36
C LEU A 40 -7.04 -7.51 19.03
N ARG A 41 -7.54 -7.69 17.80
CA ARG A 41 -8.07 -8.99 17.35
C ARG A 41 -7.00 -10.08 17.40
N ARG A 42 -5.80 -9.81 16.88
CA ARG A 42 -4.67 -10.77 16.88
C ARG A 42 -4.27 -11.16 18.29
N GLN A 43 -4.19 -10.21 19.23
CA GLN A 43 -3.88 -10.48 20.63
C GLN A 43 -4.95 -11.36 21.29
N ARG A 44 -6.23 -11.05 21.09
CA ARG A 44 -7.34 -11.86 21.64
C ARG A 44 -7.35 -13.27 21.04
N LYS A 45 -7.11 -13.38 19.73
CA LYS A 45 -7.02 -14.67 19.04
C LYS A 45 -5.90 -15.53 19.63
N LYS A 46 -4.73 -14.94 19.90
CA LYS A 46 -3.59 -15.61 20.55
C LYS A 46 -3.94 -16.06 21.98
N ARG A 47 -4.58 -15.19 22.78
CA ARG A 47 -5.02 -15.51 24.14
C ARG A 47 -6.02 -16.67 24.19
N MET A 48 -6.92 -16.75 23.21
CA MET A 48 -7.92 -17.81 23.09
C MET A 48 -7.39 -19.10 22.45
N GLY A 49 -6.10 -19.16 22.06
CA GLY A 49 -5.49 -20.35 21.45
C GLY A 49 -6.06 -20.73 20.08
N LEU A 50 -6.78 -19.82 19.42
CA LEU A 50 -7.46 -20.11 18.16
C LEU A 50 -6.44 -20.13 16.99
N LYS A 51 -6.17 -21.32 16.44
CA LYS A 51 -5.22 -21.49 15.32
C LYS A 51 -5.86 -21.40 13.94
N LYS A 52 -7.18 -21.58 13.83
CA LYS A 52 -7.88 -21.58 12.53
C LYS A 52 -7.81 -20.17 11.90
N THR A 53 -7.35 -20.12 10.66
CA THR A 53 -7.48 -18.94 9.80
C THR A 53 -8.93 -18.82 9.36
N THR A 54 -9.53 -17.65 9.58
CA THR A 54 -10.92 -17.39 9.23
C THR A 54 -11.01 -16.17 8.33
N ILE A 55 -12.17 -15.94 7.73
CA ILE A 55 -12.47 -14.73 6.95
C ILE A 55 -12.16 -13.45 7.75
N SER A 56 -12.32 -13.51 9.08
CA SER A 56 -12.02 -12.40 9.98
C SER A 56 -10.54 -11.98 9.99
N ASP A 57 -9.62 -12.84 9.54
CA ASP A 57 -8.19 -12.55 9.43
C ASP A 57 -7.84 -11.76 8.16
N HIS A 58 -8.56 -12.00 7.06
CA HIS A 58 -8.31 -11.34 5.78
C HIS A 58 -9.13 -10.05 5.61
N ALA A 59 -10.32 -9.98 6.24
CA ALA A 59 -11.23 -8.86 6.06
C ALA A 59 -10.65 -7.49 6.48
N PRO A 60 -9.90 -7.34 7.60
CA PRO A 60 -9.30 -6.05 7.94
C PRO A 60 -8.21 -5.62 6.95
N VAL A 61 -7.40 -6.57 6.46
CA VAL A 61 -6.36 -6.26 5.47
C VAL A 61 -6.97 -5.69 4.19
N SER A 62 -8.02 -6.35 3.67
CA SER A 62 -8.76 -5.86 2.51
C SER A 62 -9.42 -4.51 2.78
N ARG A 63 -9.98 -4.28 3.97
CA ARG A 63 -10.59 -2.99 4.32
C ARG A 63 -9.56 -1.86 4.31
N VAL A 64 -8.39 -2.07 4.91
CA VAL A 64 -7.32 -1.06 4.90
C VAL A 64 -6.88 -0.75 3.47
N HIS A 65 -6.73 -1.77 2.61
CA HIS A 65 -6.44 -1.56 1.19
C HIS A 65 -7.52 -0.72 0.49
N ASN A 66 -8.80 -1.01 0.71
CA ASN A 66 -9.89 -0.23 0.13
C ASN A 66 -9.89 1.24 0.60
N ILE A 67 -9.54 1.49 1.86
CA ILE A 67 -9.42 2.86 2.39
C ILE A 67 -8.26 3.59 1.72
N PHE A 68 -7.09 2.93 1.57
CA PHE A 68 -5.96 3.50 0.83
C PHE A 68 -6.30 3.78 -0.63
N GLU A 69 -6.95 2.84 -1.34
CA GLU A 69 -7.37 3.06 -2.73
C GLU A 69 -8.30 4.27 -2.88
N ARG A 70 -9.27 4.43 -1.98
CA ARG A 70 -10.16 5.61 -1.97
C ARG A 70 -9.39 6.90 -1.72
N ALA A 71 -8.45 6.87 -0.77
CA ALA A 71 -7.61 8.01 -0.43
C ALA A 71 -6.72 8.41 -1.62
N ILE A 72 -6.06 7.44 -2.26
CA ILE A 72 -5.19 7.62 -3.43
C ILE A 72 -6.00 8.14 -4.63
N ASN A 73 -7.18 7.59 -4.89
CA ASN A 73 -7.99 8.04 -6.02
C ASN A 73 -8.44 9.51 -5.85
N LYS A 74 -8.61 9.99 -4.61
CA LYS A 74 -8.91 11.40 -4.35
C LYS A 74 -7.67 12.28 -4.36
N HIS A 75 -6.58 11.82 -3.74
CA HIS A 75 -5.32 12.55 -3.54
C HIS A 75 -4.19 11.95 -4.38
N LYS A 76 -4.40 11.85 -5.70
CA LYS A 76 -3.47 11.15 -6.62
C LYS A 76 -2.05 11.72 -6.58
N GLY A 77 -1.92 13.03 -6.36
CA GLY A 77 -0.65 13.75 -6.35
C GLY A 77 0.21 13.53 -5.11
N ASP A 78 -0.34 12.98 -4.04
CA ASP A 78 0.36 12.86 -2.76
C ASP A 78 1.22 11.59 -2.70
N ILE A 79 2.51 11.74 -3.01
CA ILE A 79 3.50 10.65 -3.04
C ILE A 79 3.64 9.97 -1.67
N ASP A 80 3.51 10.71 -0.56
CA ASP A 80 3.62 10.16 0.79
C ASP A 80 2.52 9.12 1.05
N LEU A 81 1.31 9.36 0.55
CA LEU A 81 0.21 8.39 0.66
C LEU A 81 0.50 7.09 -0.11
N TRP A 82 1.12 7.19 -1.29
CA TRP A 82 1.57 6.02 -2.05
C TRP A 82 2.64 5.22 -1.31
N LEU A 83 3.64 5.91 -0.74
CA LEU A 83 4.71 5.26 0.03
C LEU A 83 4.18 4.57 1.29
N GLN A 84 3.23 5.19 2.00
CA GLN A 84 2.57 4.56 3.14
C GLN A 84 1.80 3.29 2.74
N HIS A 85 1.08 3.33 1.61
CA HIS A 85 0.38 2.14 1.11
C HIS A 85 1.35 1.04 0.67
N ILE A 86 2.47 1.39 0.02
CA ILE A 86 3.55 0.46 -0.33
C ILE A 86 4.13 -0.20 0.93
N SER A 87 4.46 0.59 1.95
CA SER A 87 4.96 0.08 3.24
C SER A 87 3.98 -0.89 3.89
N TYR A 88 2.69 -0.54 3.88
CA TYR A 88 1.64 -1.43 4.37
C TYR A 88 1.52 -2.74 3.56
N CYS A 89 1.65 -2.67 2.23
CA CYS A 89 1.65 -3.85 1.37
C CYS A 89 2.86 -4.76 1.62
N LYS A 90 4.06 -4.20 1.88
CA LYS A 90 5.27 -4.96 2.25
C LYS A 90 5.03 -5.78 3.53
N ASN A 91 4.40 -5.19 4.54
CA ASN A 91 4.12 -5.85 5.82
C ASN A 91 3.06 -6.97 5.73
N ASN A 92 2.16 -6.92 4.76
CA ASN A 92 1.07 -7.90 4.61
C ASN A 92 1.29 -8.90 3.47
N SER A 93 2.51 -8.96 2.90
CA SER A 93 2.92 -9.90 1.84
C SER A 93 1.93 -10.02 0.67
N SER A 94 1.22 -8.93 0.35
CA SER A 94 0.14 -8.92 -0.64
C SER A 94 0.67 -8.65 -2.04
N ARG A 95 1.33 -9.65 -2.63
CA ARG A 95 2.03 -9.55 -3.93
C ARG A 95 1.15 -9.02 -5.08
N LYS A 96 -0.07 -9.55 -5.23
CA LYS A 96 -1.01 -9.13 -6.28
C LYS A 96 -1.42 -7.67 -6.13
N MET A 97 -1.64 -7.21 -4.89
CA MET A 97 -2.01 -5.83 -4.61
C MET A 97 -0.85 -4.89 -4.87
N MET A 98 0.36 -5.30 -4.50
CA MET A 98 1.59 -4.52 -4.70
C MET A 98 1.91 -4.29 -6.18
N SER A 99 1.80 -5.32 -7.02
CA SER A 99 1.99 -5.19 -8.47
C SER A 99 0.98 -4.22 -9.12
N LYS A 100 -0.30 -4.30 -8.72
CA LYS A 100 -1.33 -3.34 -9.15
C LYS A 100 -0.99 -1.92 -8.69
N LEU A 101 -0.60 -1.77 -7.42
CA LEU A 101 -0.26 -0.49 -6.83
C LEU A 101 0.92 0.17 -7.57
N PHE A 102 2.00 -0.56 -7.84
CA PHE A 102 3.12 -0.04 -8.63
C PHE A 102 2.70 0.32 -10.05
N THR A 103 1.91 -0.52 -10.72
CA THR A 103 1.42 -0.21 -12.07
C THR A 103 0.65 1.11 -12.10
N SER A 104 -0.25 1.34 -11.13
CA SER A 104 -0.99 2.60 -11.01
C SER A 104 -0.10 3.78 -10.60
N ALA A 105 0.84 3.57 -9.68
CA ALA A 105 1.76 4.60 -9.22
C ALA A 105 2.66 5.10 -10.35
N LEU A 106 3.20 4.19 -11.16
CA LEU A 106 4.08 4.49 -12.29
C LEU A 106 3.35 5.20 -13.44
N GLN A 107 2.06 4.91 -13.62
CA GLN A 107 1.22 5.63 -14.59
C GLN A 107 0.96 7.08 -14.18
N LEU A 108 0.74 7.33 -12.88
CA LEU A 108 0.42 8.66 -12.37
C LEU A 108 1.67 9.51 -12.11
N HIS A 109 2.79 8.89 -11.74
CA HIS A 109 4.04 9.55 -11.35
C HIS A 109 5.24 9.09 -12.19
N PRO A 110 5.20 9.20 -13.53
CA PRO A 110 6.25 8.65 -14.38
C PRO A 110 7.61 9.35 -14.22
N ARG A 111 7.62 10.61 -13.75
CA ARG A 111 8.85 11.39 -13.51
C ARG A 111 9.48 11.16 -12.14
N ASN A 112 8.81 10.46 -11.23
CA ASN A 112 9.34 10.23 -9.89
C ASN A 112 10.25 9.01 -9.86
N GLU A 113 11.54 9.25 -9.79
CA GLU A 113 12.60 8.24 -9.76
C GLU A 113 12.46 7.27 -8.58
N ALA A 114 12.03 7.76 -7.40
CA ALA A 114 11.96 6.94 -6.19
C ALA A 114 10.95 5.79 -6.35
N ILE A 115 9.83 6.02 -7.03
CA ILE A 115 8.80 5.00 -7.27
C ILE A 115 9.33 3.93 -8.23
N TRP A 116 10.10 4.31 -9.25
CA TRP A 116 10.75 3.36 -10.17
C TRP A 116 11.75 2.46 -9.44
N ILE A 117 12.60 3.05 -8.59
CA ILE A 117 13.61 2.32 -7.83
C ILE A 117 12.94 1.35 -6.85
N GLU A 118 11.94 1.79 -6.11
CA GLU A 118 11.18 0.95 -5.20
C GLU A 118 10.44 -0.19 -5.92
N ALA A 119 9.87 0.06 -7.11
CA ALA A 119 9.19 -0.95 -7.90
C ALA A 119 10.15 -2.03 -8.40
N ALA A 120 11.29 -1.65 -8.98
CA ALA A 120 12.29 -2.60 -9.47
C ALA A 120 12.94 -3.39 -8.33
N SER A 121 13.27 -2.71 -7.22
CA SER A 121 13.81 -3.35 -6.02
C SER A 121 12.83 -4.37 -5.44
N TRP A 122 11.52 -4.08 -5.49
CA TRP A 122 10.51 -5.04 -5.06
C TRP A 122 10.41 -6.25 -6.00
N GLU A 123 10.39 -6.06 -7.32
CA GLU A 123 10.38 -7.16 -8.30
C GLU A 123 11.61 -8.07 -8.16
N PHE A 124 12.78 -7.47 -7.95
CA PHE A 124 14.03 -8.18 -7.72
C PHE A 124 14.02 -8.97 -6.41
N ASN A 125 13.71 -8.31 -5.28
CA ASN A 125 13.80 -8.93 -3.96
C ASN A 125 12.65 -9.90 -3.65
N SER A 126 11.42 -9.55 -4.04
CA SER A 126 10.22 -10.30 -3.64
C SER A 126 9.74 -11.31 -4.66
N ASN A 127 9.89 -11.00 -5.96
CA ASN A 127 9.47 -11.91 -7.03
C ASN A 127 10.65 -12.67 -7.64
N LEU A 128 11.91 -12.36 -7.23
CA LEU A 128 13.14 -12.93 -7.78
C LEU A 128 13.18 -12.84 -9.32
N ASN A 129 12.53 -11.82 -9.87
CA ASN A 129 12.35 -11.64 -11.30
C ASN A 129 13.23 -10.50 -11.80
N MET A 130 14.48 -10.86 -12.13
CA MET A 130 15.48 -9.93 -12.66
C MET A 130 15.03 -9.30 -13.98
N ASP A 131 14.38 -10.07 -14.87
CA ASP A 131 13.94 -9.56 -16.17
C ASP A 131 12.86 -8.48 -16.02
N SER A 132 11.91 -8.66 -15.10
CA SER A 132 10.89 -7.65 -14.83
C SER A 132 11.48 -6.39 -14.21
N ALA A 133 12.44 -6.54 -13.29
CA ALA A 133 13.16 -5.40 -12.71
C ALA A 133 13.96 -4.64 -13.78
N ARG A 134 14.63 -5.35 -14.70
CA ARG A 134 15.36 -4.79 -15.85
C ARG A 134 14.43 -4.01 -16.78
N VAL A 135 13.27 -4.58 -17.15
CA VAL A 135 12.28 -3.91 -18.01
C VAL A 135 11.75 -2.62 -17.35
N LEU A 136 11.50 -2.65 -16.04
CA LEU A 136 11.07 -1.46 -15.29
C LEU A 136 12.14 -0.36 -15.32
N MET A 137 13.40 -0.70 -15.10
CA MET A 137 14.51 0.26 -15.10
C MET A 137 14.80 0.82 -16.50
N GLN A 138 14.79 -0.02 -17.54
CA GLN A 138 14.94 0.46 -18.92
C GLN A 138 13.82 1.42 -19.30
N ARG A 139 12.58 1.12 -18.87
CA ARG A 139 11.44 2.03 -19.07
C ARG A 139 11.61 3.34 -18.28
N SER A 140 12.12 3.30 -17.05
CA SER A 140 12.33 4.50 -16.25
C SER A 140 13.39 5.42 -16.87
N ILE A 141 14.49 4.86 -17.37
CA ILE A 141 15.56 5.60 -18.05
C ILE A 141 15.04 6.24 -19.33
N ARG A 142 14.22 5.53 -20.11
CA ARG A 142 13.60 6.10 -21.32
C ARG A 142 12.72 7.31 -21.02
N ILE A 143 12.03 7.32 -19.88
CA ILE A 143 11.17 8.44 -19.47
C ILE A 143 12.00 9.58 -18.86
N ASN A 144 13.02 9.27 -18.07
CA ASN A 144 13.86 10.23 -17.34
C ASN A 144 15.35 10.01 -17.70
N PRO A 145 15.79 10.32 -18.93
CA PRO A 145 17.13 9.98 -19.41
C PRO A 145 18.25 10.73 -18.68
N HIS A 146 17.96 11.91 -18.12
CA HIS A 146 18.93 12.75 -17.42
C HIS A 146 19.12 12.38 -15.95
N SER A 147 18.35 11.42 -15.42
CA SER A 147 18.44 11.03 -14.01
C SER A 147 19.66 10.14 -13.76
N GLN A 148 20.71 10.70 -13.18
CA GLN A 148 21.90 9.93 -12.78
C GLN A 148 21.57 8.83 -11.76
N ARG A 149 20.58 9.07 -10.90
CA ARG A 149 20.18 8.12 -9.87
C ARG A 149 19.57 6.84 -10.46
N LEU A 150 18.72 6.97 -11.48
CA LEU A 150 18.15 5.80 -12.18
C LEU A 150 19.23 5.00 -12.90
N TRP A 151 20.20 5.66 -13.53
CA TRP A 151 21.34 4.98 -14.14
C TRP A 151 22.17 4.23 -13.10
N ALA A 152 22.49 4.85 -11.96
CA ALA A 152 23.26 4.21 -10.90
C ALA A 152 22.57 2.95 -10.35
N GLU A 153 21.26 3.00 -10.11
CA GLU A 153 20.50 1.82 -9.65
C GLU A 153 20.37 0.76 -10.74
N TYR A 154 20.29 1.12 -12.01
CA TYR A 154 20.33 0.16 -13.11
C TYR A 154 21.67 -0.57 -13.19
N PHE A 155 22.79 0.16 -13.06
CA PHE A 155 24.11 -0.47 -13.01
C PHE A 155 24.25 -1.41 -11.81
N ARG A 156 23.75 -1.03 -10.63
CA ARG A 156 23.72 -1.91 -9.44
C ARG A 156 22.85 -3.16 -9.64
N LEU A 157 21.83 -3.10 -10.50
CA LEU A 157 20.97 -4.25 -10.77
C LEU A 157 21.65 -5.28 -11.69
N GLU A 158 22.51 -4.83 -12.61
CA GLU A 158 23.19 -5.69 -13.59
C GLU A 158 24.51 -6.30 -13.07
N PHE A 159 25.18 -5.61 -12.14
CA PHE A 159 26.50 -5.98 -11.61
C PHE A 159 26.44 -6.20 -10.10
#